data_AF-A0A2G5T9U0-F1
#
_entry.id   AF-A0A2G5T9U0-F1
#
_cell.length_a   1.000
_cell.length_b   1.000
_cell.length_c   1.000
_cell.angle_alpha   90.00
_cell.angle_beta   90.00
_cell.angle_gamma   90.00
#
_symmetry.space_group_name_H-M   'P 1'
#
loop_
_entity.id
_entity.type
_entity.pdbx_description
1 polymer ?
#
loop_
_entity_poly.entity_id
_entity_poly.type
_entity_poly.pdbx_seq_one_letter_code
_entity_poly.pdbx_strand_id
1 'polypeptide(L)'
;MKACLLIVGIILITTTVAQDTIDKCMKPVHIYRERYQLQPWSFDQALQSKMMEKLNRHCLSQKEMDNFEGYHVYRLASSNDMFPGQLLVEGVKTITCVEIDCPEQHDVFYYFVKKD
;
A
#
# COMPACT_ATOMS: atom_id res chain seq x y z
N MET A 1 40.75 2.85 -3.21
CA MET A 1 39.66 2.12 -2.51
C MET A 1 38.60 3.13 -2.06
N LYS A 2 37.62 3.45 -2.91
CA LYS A 2 36.51 4.37 -2.59
C LYS A 2 35.26 3.90 -3.33
N ALA A 3 34.71 2.75 -2.91
CA ALA A 3 33.48 2.20 -3.50
C ALA A 3 32.56 1.49 -2.48
N CYS A 4 32.85 1.55 -1.16
CA CYS A 4 32.05 0.85 -0.15
C CYS A 4 31.08 1.73 0.65
N LEU A 5 31.16 3.06 0.59
CA LEU A 5 30.31 3.94 1.41
C LEU A 5 28.98 4.32 0.76
N LEU A 6 28.86 4.27 -0.57
CA LEU A 6 27.61 4.63 -1.25
C LEU A 6 26.54 3.54 -1.16
N ILE A 7 26.94 2.26 -1.15
CA ILE A 7 26.00 1.13 -1.15
C ILE A 7 25.27 1.02 0.20
N VAL A 8 25.97 1.25 1.31
CA VAL A 8 25.37 1.19 2.66
C VAL A 8 24.34 2.31 2.86
N GLY A 9 24.61 3.52 2.34
CA GLY A 9 23.68 4.65 2.43
C GLY A 9 22.39 4.41 1.64
N ILE A 10 22.48 3.88 0.41
CA ILE A 10 21.30 3.63 -0.43
C ILE A 10 20.41 2.55 0.17
N ILE A 11 20.98 1.47 0.73
CA ILE A 11 20.21 0.37 1.35
C ILE A 11 19.47 0.83 2.62
N LEU A 12 20.07 1.71 3.43
CA LEU A 12 19.40 2.25 4.61
C LEU A 12 18.26 3.22 4.26
N ILE A 13 18.43 4.03 3.22
CA ILE A 13 17.40 4.98 2.78
C ILE A 13 16.20 4.24 2.17
N THR A 14 16.42 3.19 1.38
CA THR A 14 15.31 2.44 0.77
C THR A 14 14.52 1.61 1.78
N THR A 15 15.17 1.04 2.79
CA THR A 15 14.50 0.28 3.86
C THR A 15 13.66 1.18 4.77
N THR A 16 14.14 2.38 5.10
CA THR A 16 13.41 3.36 5.93
C THR A 16 12.20 3.95 5.20
N VAL A 17 12.31 4.28 3.92
CA VAL A 17 11.18 4.77 3.10
C VAL A 17 10.11 3.68 2.92
N ALA A 18 10.51 2.43 2.66
CA ALA A 18 9.57 1.32 2.56
C ALA A 18 8.79 1.11 3.86
N GLN A 19 9.46 1.19 5.02
CA GLN A 19 8.82 1.04 6.31
C GLN A 19 7.83 2.19 6.61
N ASP A 20 8.16 3.44 6.25
CA ASP A 20 7.27 4.59 6.45
C ASP A 20 5.98 4.47 5.64
N THR A 21 6.06 4.07 4.37
CA THR A 21 4.87 3.82 3.53
C THR A 21 4.02 2.67 4.09
N ILE A 22 4.65 1.59 4.59
CA ILE A 22 3.95 0.49 5.26
C ILE A 22 3.20 1.00 6.48
N ASP A 23 3.86 1.77 7.34
CA ASP A 23 3.26 2.27 8.56
C ASP A 23 2.10 3.23 8.28
N LYS A 24 2.27 4.16 7.32
CA LYS A 24 1.22 5.11 6.90
C LYS A 24 -0.03 4.41 6.38
N CYS A 25 0.16 3.34 5.63
CA CYS A 25 -0.94 2.59 5.05
C CYS A 25 -1.58 1.59 6.02
N MET A 26 -0.77 0.82 6.75
CA MET A 26 -1.27 -0.30 7.56
C MET A 26 -1.79 0.13 8.92
N LYS A 27 -1.22 1.19 9.52
CA LYS A 27 -1.65 1.65 10.84
C LYS A 27 -3.13 2.06 10.87
N PRO A 28 -3.67 2.84 9.91
CA PRO A 28 -5.10 3.09 9.83
C PRO A 28 -5.91 1.80 9.69
N VAL A 29 -5.52 0.90 8.78
CA VAL A 29 -6.21 -0.38 8.56
C VAL A 29 -6.33 -1.17 9.86
N HIS A 30 -5.23 -1.31 10.60
CA HIS A 30 -5.20 -2.05 11.86
C HIS A 30 -6.07 -1.40 12.95
N ILE A 31 -6.01 -0.07 13.11
CA ILE A 31 -6.86 0.65 14.07
C ILE A 31 -8.36 0.42 13.78
N TYR A 32 -8.74 0.51 12.51
CA TYR A 32 -10.14 0.27 12.13
C TYR A 32 -10.54 -1.18 12.37
N ARG A 33 -9.72 -2.16 11.96
CA ARG A 33 -10.03 -3.57 12.17
C ARG A 33 -10.14 -3.93 13.66
N GLU A 34 -9.25 -3.41 14.51
CA GLU A 34 -9.32 -3.58 15.95
C GLU A 34 -10.64 -3.02 16.54
N ARG A 35 -11.07 -1.84 16.10
CA ARG A 35 -12.35 -1.24 16.52
C ARG A 35 -13.56 -2.15 16.22
N TYR A 36 -13.50 -2.91 15.14
CA TYR A 36 -14.54 -3.87 14.75
C TYR A 36 -14.25 -5.31 15.21
N GLN A 37 -13.28 -5.51 16.12
CA GLN A 37 -12.89 -6.83 16.66
C GLN A 37 -12.43 -7.83 15.58
N LEU A 38 -11.89 -7.32 14.47
CA LEU A 38 -11.36 -8.11 13.38
C LEU A 38 -9.87 -8.35 13.56
N GLN A 39 -9.40 -9.53 13.14
CA GLN A 39 -7.97 -9.84 13.14
C GLN A 39 -7.21 -8.89 12.21
N PRO A 40 -5.99 -8.45 12.58
CA PRO A 40 -5.17 -7.61 11.73
C PRO A 40 -4.77 -8.40 10.47
N TRP A 41 -4.66 -7.70 9.35
CA TRP A 41 -4.11 -8.28 8.13
C TRP A 41 -2.59 -8.31 8.18
N SER A 42 -2.01 -9.34 7.56
CA SER A 42 -0.57 -9.36 7.29
C SER A 42 -0.25 -8.55 6.05
N PHE A 43 0.88 -7.86 6.09
CA PHE A 43 1.39 -7.08 4.97
C PHE A 43 2.31 -7.93 4.11
N ASP A 44 2.10 -7.94 2.79
CA ASP A 44 3.00 -8.60 1.84
C ASP A 44 3.95 -7.57 1.19
N GLN A 45 5.18 -7.52 1.69
CA GLN A 45 6.22 -6.60 1.22
C GLN A 45 6.79 -6.99 -0.16
N ALA A 46 6.84 -8.29 -0.46
CA ALA A 46 7.28 -8.75 -1.77
C ALA A 46 6.25 -8.35 -2.85
N LEU A 47 4.96 -8.49 -2.52
CA LEU A 47 3.88 -8.03 -3.37
C LEU A 47 3.88 -6.50 -3.52
N GLN A 48 4.19 -5.75 -2.46
CA GLN A 48 4.32 -4.29 -2.53
C GLN A 48 5.31 -3.87 -3.60
N SER A 49 6.51 -4.44 -3.55
CA SER A 49 7.59 -4.11 -4.47
C SER A 49 7.19 -4.41 -5.91
N LYS A 50 6.54 -5.56 -6.13
CA LYS A 50 5.98 -5.95 -7.42
C LYS A 50 4.91 -4.96 -7.91
N MET A 51 4.02 -4.50 -7.04
CA MET A 51 2.96 -3.55 -7.41
C MET A 51 3.53 -2.17 -7.70
N MET A 52 4.52 -1.70 -6.93
CA MET A 52 5.20 -0.43 -7.22
C MET A 52 5.87 -0.45 -8.59
N GLU A 53 6.60 -1.52 -8.91
CA GLU A 53 7.23 -1.70 -10.22
C GLU A 53 6.18 -1.74 -11.34
N LYS A 54 5.11 -2.51 -11.14
CA LYS A 54 4.05 -2.68 -12.13
C LYS A 54 3.31 -1.39 -12.43
N LEU A 55 2.99 -0.61 -11.39
CA LEU A 55 2.34 0.68 -11.57
C LEU A 55 3.31 1.69 -12.16
N ASN A 56 4.60 1.60 -11.86
CA ASN A 56 5.60 2.56 -12.34
C ASN A 56 5.18 4.01 -12.10
N ARG A 57 4.63 4.30 -10.92
CA ARG A 57 4.05 5.61 -10.52
C ARG A 57 2.87 6.09 -11.39
N HIS A 58 2.21 5.19 -12.11
CA HIS A 58 0.97 5.46 -12.84
C HIS A 58 -0.22 5.52 -11.89
N CYS A 59 -1.05 6.54 -12.07
CA CYS A 59 -2.31 6.69 -11.36
C CYS A 59 -3.40 5.91 -12.08
N LEU A 60 -3.86 4.83 -11.44
CA LEU A 60 -4.92 4.00 -11.98
C LEU A 60 -6.23 4.78 -12.07
N SER A 61 -6.86 4.73 -13.24
CA SER A 61 -8.27 5.08 -13.42
C SER A 61 -9.19 4.08 -12.72
N GLN A 62 -10.45 4.45 -12.52
CA GLN A 62 -11.45 3.53 -11.94
C GLN A 62 -11.56 2.22 -12.74
N LYS A 63 -11.59 2.32 -14.08
CA LYS A 63 -11.66 1.16 -14.96
C LYS A 63 -10.45 0.23 -14.79
N GLU A 64 -9.25 0.78 -14.63
CA GLU A 64 -8.04 -0.04 -14.42
C GLU A 64 -8.06 -0.72 -13.05
N MET A 65 -8.54 -0.03 -12.00
CA MET A 65 -8.72 -0.63 -10.67
C MET A 65 -9.71 -1.79 -10.68
N ASP A 66 -10.86 -1.61 -11.35
CA ASP A 66 -11.90 -2.64 -11.43
C ASP A 66 -11.44 -3.89 -12.19
N ASN A 67 -10.44 -3.76 -13.07
CA ASN A 67 -9.93 -4.84 -13.92
C ASN A 67 -8.52 -5.30 -13.53
N PHE A 68 -8.03 -4.94 -12.34
CA PHE A 68 -6.64 -5.15 -11.96
C PHE A 68 -6.37 -6.61 -11.55
N GLU A 69 -6.05 -7.47 -12.52
CA GLU A 69 -5.43 -8.81 -12.37
C GLU A 69 -5.87 -9.65 -11.14
N GLY A 70 -7.18 -9.79 -10.93
CA GLY A 70 -7.71 -10.64 -9.86
C GLY A 70 -7.51 -10.09 -8.44
N TYR A 71 -7.16 -8.80 -8.32
CA TYR A 71 -7.17 -8.05 -7.08
C TYR A 71 -8.40 -7.14 -7.05
N HIS A 72 -8.93 -6.94 -5.84
CA HIS A 72 -9.74 -5.79 -5.55
C HIS A 72 -8.81 -4.64 -5.19
N VAL A 73 -8.89 -3.54 -5.94
CA VAL A 73 -8.05 -2.36 -5.72
C VAL A 73 -8.89 -1.24 -5.13
N TYR A 74 -8.45 -0.71 -4.00
CA TYR A 74 -9.07 0.44 -3.35
C TYR A 74 -8.12 1.64 -3.40
N ARG A 75 -8.65 2.81 -3.72
CA ARG A 75 -7.90 4.07 -3.75
C ARG A 75 -8.33 4.96 -2.60
N LEU A 76 -7.37 5.42 -1.81
CA LEU A 76 -7.59 6.40 -0.76
C LEU A 76 -6.56 7.50 -0.84
N ALA A 77 -7.03 8.73 -0.69
CA ALA A 77 -6.14 9.84 -0.46
C ALA A 77 -5.89 10.02 1.03
N SER A 78 -4.66 10.38 1.39
CA SER A 78 -4.28 10.73 2.77
C SER A 78 -5.21 11.75 3.43
N SER A 79 -5.78 12.67 2.65
CA SER A 79 -6.71 13.71 3.14
C SER A 79 -8.14 13.25 3.40
N ASN A 80 -8.50 12.00 3.08
CA ASN A 80 -9.84 11.49 3.35
C ASN A 80 -9.88 10.87 4.76
N ASP A 81 -10.47 11.61 5.71
CA ASP A 81 -10.72 11.15 7.08
C ASP A 81 -11.61 9.90 7.18
N MET A 82 -12.21 9.47 6.06
CA MET A 82 -13.10 8.33 6.00
C MET A 82 -12.36 7.11 5.43
N PHE A 83 -11.81 6.30 6.34
CA PHE A 83 -11.31 4.99 5.99
C PHE A 83 -12.47 4.13 5.44
N PRO A 84 -12.34 3.54 4.26
CA PRO A 84 -13.45 2.89 3.57
C PRO A 84 -13.79 1.59 4.31
N GLY A 85 -15.07 1.42 4.66
CA GLY A 85 -15.55 0.17 5.26
C GLY A 85 -15.30 -1.07 4.39
N GLN A 86 -14.99 -0.87 3.12
CA GLN A 86 -14.59 -1.90 2.17
C GLN A 86 -13.24 -2.56 2.54
N LEU A 87 -12.39 -1.91 3.33
CA LEU A 87 -11.16 -2.50 3.88
C LEU A 87 -11.40 -3.23 5.22
N LEU A 88 -12.65 -3.38 5.65
CA LEU A 88 -13.04 -4.23 6.78
C LEU A 88 -13.50 -5.63 6.32
N VAL A 89 -13.32 -5.98 5.05
CA VAL A 89 -13.73 -7.29 4.53
C VAL A 89 -13.10 -8.44 5.34
N GLU A 90 -13.92 -9.44 5.63
CA GLU A 90 -13.47 -10.70 6.22
C GLU A 90 -12.89 -11.63 5.15
N GLY A 91 -12.12 -12.64 5.57
CA GLY A 91 -11.54 -13.64 4.66
C GLY A 91 -10.30 -13.19 3.88
N VAL A 92 -9.93 -11.92 3.95
CA VAL A 92 -8.63 -11.43 3.46
C VAL A 92 -7.56 -11.74 4.51
N LYS A 93 -6.51 -12.46 4.11
CA LYS A 93 -5.37 -12.74 5.00
C LYS A 93 -4.20 -11.80 4.76
N THR A 94 -3.99 -11.43 3.51
CA THR A 94 -2.84 -10.64 3.05
C THR A 94 -3.28 -9.41 2.28
N ILE A 95 -2.62 -8.29 2.54
CA ILE A 95 -2.80 -7.03 1.83
C ILE A 95 -1.44 -6.46 1.44
N THR A 96 -1.43 -5.67 0.36
CA THR A 96 -0.35 -4.72 0.13
C THR A 96 -0.91 -3.36 -0.26
N CYS A 97 -0.06 -2.34 -0.19
CA CYS A 97 -0.41 -1.01 -0.62
C CYS A 97 0.79 -0.20 -1.06
N VAL A 98 0.53 0.75 -1.95
CA VAL A 98 1.54 1.61 -2.55
C VAL A 98 1.05 3.04 -2.53
N GLU A 99 1.97 3.95 -2.25
CA GLU A 99 1.74 5.39 -2.25
C GLU A 99 2.21 5.95 -3.60
N ILE A 100 1.34 6.70 -4.26
CA ILE A 100 1.60 7.32 -5.56
C ILE A 100 1.12 8.77 -5.50
N ASP A 101 1.95 9.69 -5.96
CA ASP A 101 1.54 11.06 -6.23
C ASP A 101 0.78 11.12 -7.55
N CYS A 102 -0.49 11.52 -7.48
CA CYS A 102 -1.31 11.73 -8.67
C CYS A 102 -1.44 13.22 -8.99
N PRO A 103 -1.60 13.59 -10.28
CA PRO A 103 -1.73 14.99 -10.69
C PRO A 103 -2.86 15.74 -9.96
N GLU A 104 -3.95 15.04 -9.64
CA GLU A 104 -5.10 15.59 -8.93
C GLU A 104 -4.95 15.59 -7.40
N GLN A 105 -4.08 14.74 -6.84
CA GLN A 105 -4.00 14.53 -5.41
C GLN A 105 -2.67 13.88 -5.01
N HIS A 106 -2.04 14.43 -3.97
CA HIS A 106 -0.83 13.89 -3.36
C HIS A 106 -1.16 12.78 -2.37
N ASP A 107 -0.17 11.94 -2.07
CA ASP A 107 -0.24 10.88 -1.06
C ASP A 107 -1.45 9.95 -1.27
N VAL A 108 -1.61 9.44 -2.50
CA VAL A 108 -2.68 8.51 -2.86
C VAL A 108 -2.21 7.08 -2.62
N PHE A 109 -2.91 6.39 -1.73
CA PHE A 109 -2.69 4.98 -1.42
C PHE A 109 -3.60 4.09 -2.26
N TYR A 110 -2.98 3.17 -3.00
CA TYR A 110 -3.68 2.05 -3.65
C TYR A 110 -3.49 0.78 -2.83
N TYR A 111 -4.58 0.19 -2.37
CA TYR A 111 -4.61 -1.05 -1.60
C TYR A 111 -4.98 -2.20 -2.51
N PHE A 112 -4.13 -3.22 -2.57
CA PHE A 112 -4.34 -4.42 -3.37
C PHE A 112 -4.74 -5.56 -2.45
N VAL A 113 -5.98 -6.00 -2.60
CA VAL A 113 -6.60 -7.00 -1.75
C VAL A 113 -6.99 -8.20 -2.59
N LYS A 114 -6.52 -9.37 -2.18
CA LYS A 114 -6.99 -10.64 -2.75
C LYS A 114 -7.85 -11.34 -1.72
N LYS A 115 -9.05 -11.73 -2.11
CA LYS A 115 -9.87 -12.64 -1.31
C LYS A 115 -9.38 -14.06 -1.60
N ASP A 116 -9.14 -14.83 -0.53
CA ASP A 116 -8.93 -16.27 -0.63
C ASP A 116 -10.19 -16.98 -1.15
#